data_AF-A0A679FH36-F1
#
_entry.id   AF-A0A679FH36-F1
#
_cell.length_a   1.000
_cell.length_b   1.000
_cell.length_c   1.000
_cell.angle_alpha   90.00
_cell.angle_beta   90.00
_cell.angle_gamma   90.00
#
_symmetry.space_group_name_H-M   'P 1'
#
loop_
_entity.id
_entity.type
_entity.pdbx_description
1 polymer ?
#
loop_
_entity_poly.entity_id
_entity_poly.type
_entity_poly.pdbx_seq_one_letter_code
_entity_poly.pdbx_strand_id
1 'polypeptide(L)'
;MNEQAAEEFAELDELQTAYKAAMEKWIAAIRKEEALVVVAPHSVAEVDKWEQAHFDEDEARNIALAAKEDYEDALREKFFGF
;
A
#
# COMPACT_ATOMS: atom_id res chain seq x y z
N MET A 1 -10.98 -21.18 25.58
CA MET A 1 -10.66 -19.99 24.78
C MET A 1 -11.96 -19.55 24.13
N ASN A 2 -12.29 -18.26 24.18
CA ASN A 2 -13.51 -17.72 23.57
C ASN A 2 -13.35 -17.75 22.05
N GLU A 3 -14.27 -18.36 21.31
CA GLU A 3 -14.25 -18.41 19.83
C GLU A 3 -14.17 -17.00 19.22
N GLN A 4 -14.88 -16.05 19.82
CA GLN A 4 -14.91 -14.64 19.43
C GLN A 4 -13.54 -13.95 19.47
N ALA A 5 -12.70 -14.30 20.46
CA ALA A 5 -11.36 -13.76 20.54
C ALA A 5 -10.45 -14.33 19.44
N ALA A 6 -10.65 -15.58 19.03
CA ALA A 6 -9.86 -16.22 17.98
C ALA A 6 -10.24 -15.69 16.58
N GLU A 7 -11.52 -15.39 16.35
CA GLU A 7 -12.01 -14.79 15.10
C GLU A 7 -11.52 -13.34 14.92
N GLU A 8 -11.56 -12.51 15.96
CA GLU A 8 -11.08 -11.12 15.90
C GLU A 8 -9.57 -11.01 15.64
N PHE A 9 -8.76 -11.97 16.11
CA PHE A 9 -7.33 -12.00 15.76
C PHE A 9 -7.11 -12.44 14.30
N ALA A 10 -7.99 -13.28 13.74
CA ALA A 10 -7.91 -13.67 12.34
C ALA A 10 -8.22 -12.47 11.40
N GLU A 11 -9.20 -11.64 11.74
CA GLU A 11 -9.50 -10.41 10.99
C GLU A 11 -8.31 -9.42 11.00
N LEU A 12 -7.66 -9.24 12.15
CA LEU A 12 -6.44 -8.43 12.25
C LEU A 12 -5.29 -8.98 11.40
N ASP A 13 -5.13 -10.30 11.33
CA ASP A 13 -4.12 -10.95 10.51
C ASP A 13 -4.40 -10.75 9.00
N GLU A 14 -5.68 -10.81 8.60
CA GLU A 14 -6.11 -10.53 7.23
C GLU A 14 -5.84 -9.08 6.83
N LEU A 15 -6.22 -8.11 7.66
CA LEU A 15 -5.99 -6.68 7.44
C LEU A 15 -4.49 -6.35 7.41
N GLN A 16 -3.70 -6.93 8.32
CA GLN A 16 -2.23 -6.79 8.29
C GLN A 16 -1.64 -7.33 6.99
N THR A 17 -2.12 -8.49 6.53
CA THR A 17 -1.66 -9.12 5.29
C THR A 17 -2.02 -8.27 4.08
N ALA A 18 -3.24 -7.72 4.05
CA ALA A 18 -3.69 -6.81 3.00
C ALA A 18 -2.85 -5.53 2.95
N TYR A 19 -2.59 -4.90 4.10
CA TYR A 19 -1.74 -3.72 4.18
C TYR A 19 -0.32 -4.03 3.70
N LYS A 20 0.27 -5.14 4.14
CA LYS A 20 1.60 -5.57 3.67
C LYS A 20 1.61 -5.77 2.15
N ALA A 21 0.60 -6.42 1.59
CA ALA A 21 0.51 -6.62 0.14
C ALA A 21 0.38 -5.29 -0.62
N ALA A 22 -0.35 -4.31 -0.08
CA ALA A 22 -0.45 -2.97 -0.65
C ALA A 22 0.88 -2.21 -0.55
N MET A 23 1.62 -2.31 0.56
CA MET A 23 2.96 -1.74 0.70
C MET A 23 3.93 -2.31 -0.33
N GLU A 24 3.94 -3.63 -0.56
CA GLU A 24 4.83 -4.23 -1.56
C GLU A 24 4.51 -3.75 -2.99
N LYS A 25 3.22 -3.53 -3.32
CA LYS A 25 2.82 -2.92 -4.60
C LYS A 25 3.30 -1.48 -4.71
N TRP A 26 3.17 -0.69 -3.65
CA TRP A 26 3.66 0.68 -3.62
C TRP A 26 5.19 0.75 -3.77
N ILE A 27 5.93 -0.10 -3.07
CA ILE A 27 7.38 -0.23 -3.22
C ILE A 27 7.74 -0.59 -4.67
N ALA A 28 7.02 -1.52 -5.29
CA ALA A 28 7.26 -1.89 -6.69
C ALA A 28 7.02 -0.71 -7.65
N ALA A 29 6.01 0.12 -7.41
CA ALA A 29 5.74 1.33 -8.19
C ALA A 29 6.86 2.38 -8.03
N ILE A 30 7.33 2.62 -6.80
CA ILE A 30 8.49 3.48 -6.54
C ILE A 30 9.71 2.98 -7.30
N ARG A 31 9.99 1.67 -7.28
CA ARG A 31 11.13 1.09 -8.01
C ARG A 31 10.99 1.24 -9.52
N LYS A 32 9.77 1.20 -10.06
CA LYS A 32 9.48 1.44 -11.48
C LYS A 32 9.76 2.89 -11.85
N GLU A 33 9.32 3.86 -11.05
CA GLU A 33 9.62 5.28 -11.26
C GLU A 33 11.13 5.56 -11.12
N GLU A 34 11.77 5.04 -10.07
CA GLU A 34 13.22 5.16 -9.84
C GLU A 34 14.04 4.68 -11.04
N ALA A 35 13.65 3.56 -11.66
CA ALA A 35 14.34 3.03 -12.83
C ALA A 35 14.31 3.99 -14.03
N LEU A 36 13.27 4.84 -14.14
CA LEU A 36 13.17 5.87 -15.18
C LEU A 36 14.01 7.10 -14.82
N VAL A 37 14.15 7.45 -13.54
CA VAL A 37 15.02 8.57 -13.10
C VAL A 37 16.50 8.31 -13.39
N VAL A 38 16.94 7.04 -13.37
CA VAL A 38 18.33 6.66 -13.69
C VAL A 38 18.69 6.90 -15.16
N VAL A 39 17.70 7.04 -16.05
CA VAL A 39 17.89 7.23 -17.50
C VAL A 39 17.36 8.60 -17.90
N ALA A 40 18.20 9.47 -18.44
CA ALA A 40 17.72 10.76 -18.93
C ALA A 40 16.76 10.56 -20.12
N PRO A 41 15.55 11.17 -20.11
CA PRO A 41 14.63 11.08 -21.24
C PRO A 41 15.20 11.86 -22.44
N HIS A 42 15.05 11.28 -23.64
CA HIS A 42 15.51 11.85 -24.91
C HIS A 42 14.36 12.13 -25.88
N SER A 43 13.12 11.95 -25.43
CA SER A 43 11.91 12.16 -26.21
C SER A 43 10.72 12.50 -25.32
N VAL A 44 9.71 13.16 -25.90
CA VAL A 44 8.43 13.44 -25.21
C VAL A 44 7.79 12.14 -24.72
N ALA A 45 7.83 11.08 -25.52
CA ALA A 45 7.29 9.77 -25.12
C ALA A 45 7.99 9.14 -23.91
N GLU A 46 9.26 9.49 -23.64
CA GLU A 46 9.95 9.06 -22.42
C GLU A 46 9.60 9.92 -21.21
N VAL A 47 9.33 11.22 -21.43
CA VAL A 47 8.77 12.09 -20.39
C VAL A 47 7.38 11.60 -19.98
N ASP A 48 6.50 11.32 -20.95
CA ASP A 48 5.14 10.80 -20.69
C ASP A 48 5.17 9.49 -19.88
N LYS A 49 6.14 8.61 -20.14
CA LYS A 49 6.32 7.37 -19.38
C LYS A 49 6.71 7.61 -17.93
N TRP A 50 7.57 8.60 -17.69
CA TRP A 50 7.97 8.96 -16.33
C TRP A 50 6.81 9.60 -15.57
N GLU A 51 6.06 10.51 -16.19
CA GLU A 51 4.85 11.08 -15.59
C GLU A 51 3.80 10.01 -15.28
N GLN A 52 3.58 9.05 -16.18
CA GLN A 52 2.70 7.92 -15.92
C GLN A 52 3.18 7.05 -14.76
N ALA A 53 4.49 6.81 -14.63
CA ALA A 53 5.04 6.05 -13.51
C ALA A 53 4.81 6.74 -12.16
N HIS A 54 4.88 8.07 -12.12
CA HIS A 54 4.52 8.85 -10.94
C HIS A 54 3.03 8.70 -10.59
N PHE A 55 2.13 8.76 -11.58
CA PHE A 55 0.69 8.53 -11.33
C PHE A 55 0.40 7.11 -10.84
N ASP A 56 1.08 6.10 -11.39
CA ASP A 56 0.98 4.72 -10.94
C ASP A 56 1.47 4.57 -9.46
N GLU A 57 2.51 5.31 -9.09
CA GLU A 57 3.04 5.35 -7.72
C GLU A 57 2.04 5.99 -6.76
N ASP A 58 1.45 7.14 -7.11
CA ASP A 58 0.46 7.81 -6.26
C ASP A 58 -0.80 6.97 -6.06
N GLU A 59 -1.28 6.28 -7.12
CA GLU A 59 -2.38 5.33 -7.01
C GLU A 59 -2.05 4.19 -6.03
N ALA A 60 -0.89 3.56 -6.18
CA ALA A 60 -0.45 2.49 -5.29
C ALA A 60 -0.27 2.97 -3.85
N ARG A 61 0.23 4.19 -3.65
CA ARG A 61 0.35 4.84 -2.34
C ARG A 61 -1.01 5.03 -1.69
N ASN A 62 -1.99 5.55 -2.42
CA ASN A 62 -3.34 5.77 -1.90
C ASN A 62 -4.00 4.44 -1.46
N ILE A 63 -3.79 3.36 -2.21
CA ILE A 63 -4.25 2.02 -1.82
C ILE A 63 -3.56 1.55 -0.53
N ALA A 64 -2.24 1.75 -0.40
CA ALA A 64 -1.51 1.37 0.80
C ALA A 64 -1.95 2.19 2.03
N LEU A 65 -2.26 3.48 1.86
CA LEU A 65 -2.79 4.33 2.93
C LEU A 65 -4.19 3.90 3.37
N ALA A 66 -5.08 3.55 2.45
CA ALA A 66 -6.41 3.03 2.78
C ALA A 66 -6.31 1.70 3.56
N ALA A 67 -5.50 0.75 3.09
CA ALA A 67 -5.32 -0.53 3.80
C ALA A 67 -4.65 -0.35 5.18
N LYS A 68 -3.82 0.68 5.33
CA LYS A 68 -3.24 1.06 6.62
C LYS A 68 -4.32 1.59 7.57
N GLU A 69 -5.19 2.46 7.09
CA GLU A 69 -6.29 3.03 7.87
C GLU A 69 -7.21 1.92 8.38
N ASP A 70 -7.65 1.01 7.51
CA ASP A 70 -8.47 -0.16 7.88
C ASP A 70 -7.80 -0.99 8.98
N TYR A 71 -6.49 -1.28 8.83
CA TYR A 71 -5.74 -2.04 9.83
C TYR A 71 -5.58 -1.28 11.16
N GLU A 72 -5.27 0.02 11.12
CA GLU A 72 -5.13 0.83 12.32
C GLU A 72 -6.46 1.01 13.06
N ASP A 73 -7.57 1.13 12.36
CA ASP A 73 -8.89 1.24 12.95
C ASP A 73 -9.30 -0.06 13.65
N ALA A 74 -9.07 -1.21 13.02
CA ALA A 74 -9.29 -2.51 13.68
C ALA A 74 -8.37 -2.70 14.91
N LEU A 75 -7.12 -2.23 14.86
CA LEU A 75 -6.24 -2.21 16.03
C LEU A 75 -6.77 -1.29 17.15
N ARG A 76 -7.31 -0.12 16.79
CA ARG A 76 -7.89 0.83 17.74
C ARG A 76 -9.10 0.24 18.45
N GLU A 77 -10.02 -0.35 17.69
CA GLU A 77 -11.18 -1.05 18.23
C GLU A 77 -10.74 -2.18 19.17
N LYS A 78 -9.81 -3.03 18.72
CA LYS A 78 -9.37 -4.20 19.50
C LYS A 78 -8.70 -3.85 20.82
N PHE A 79 -7.74 -2.91 20.79
CA PHE A 79 -6.86 -2.66 21.94
C PHE A 79 -7.34 -1.52 22.82
N PHE A 80 -8.20 -0.64 22.31
CA PHE A 80 -8.62 0.57 23.01
C PHE A 80 -10.15 0.74 23.07
N GLY A 81 -10.93 -0.05 22.32
CA GLY A 81 -12.39 -0.04 22.36
C GLY A 81 -13.02 1.25 21.83
N PHE A 82 -12.34 1.92 20.89
CA PHE A 82 -12.85 3.10 20.19
C PHE A 82 -13.74 2.73 19.01
#